data_AF-A0A851X2R9-F1
#
_entry.id   AF-A0A851X2R9-F1
#
_cell.length_a   1.000
_cell.length_b   1.000
_cell.length_c   1.000
_cell.angle_alpha   90.00
_cell.angle_beta   90.00
_cell.angle_gamma   90.00
#
_symmetry.space_group_name_H-M   'P 1'
#
loop_
_entity.id
_entity.type
_entity.pdbx_description
1 polymer ?
#
loop_
_entity_poly.entity_id
_entity_poly.type
_entity_poly.pdbx_seq_one_letter_code
_entity_poly.pdbx_strand_id
1 'polypeptide(L)'
;AALARLVAEAAAAAVASEGRFTLGLSGGSMVELLARELPPALSATPGAEPARWLVAFCDERLVPPEHPDSTYGAYRVRSARGGPGRAPGRPREGPSGT
;
A
#
# COMPACT_ATOMS: atom_id res chain seq x y z
N ALA A 1 11.16 -3.23 -8.08
CA ALA A 1 12.24 -3.03 -7.09
C ALA A 1 12.89 -1.64 -7.14
N ALA A 2 13.57 -1.22 -8.22
CA ALA A 2 14.38 0.01 -8.23
C ALA A 2 13.60 1.28 -7.84
N LEU A 3 12.42 1.50 -8.43
CA LEU A 3 11.58 2.65 -8.10
C LEU A 3 11.14 2.66 -6.63
N ALA A 4 10.72 1.52 -6.10
CA ALA A 4 10.28 1.42 -4.70
C ALA A 4 11.42 1.74 -3.72
N ARG A 5 12.64 1.28 -4.02
CA ARG A 5 13.84 1.66 -3.26
C ARG A 5 14.11 3.15 -3.32
N LEU A 6 14.07 3.74 -4.51
CA LEU A 6 14.24 5.18 -4.69
C LEU A 6 13.23 5.99 -3.85
N VAL A 7 11.96 5.58 -3.86
CA VAL A 7 10.92 6.22 -3.05
C VAL A 7 11.21 6.08 -1.55
N ALA A 8 11.61 4.90 -1.09
CA ALA A 8 11.90 4.66 0.32
C ALA A 8 13.13 5.44 0.81
N GLU A 9 14.19 5.51 -0.01
CA GLU A 9 15.40 6.29 0.28
C GLU A 9 15.11 7.79 0.30
N ALA A 10 14.35 8.29 -0.69
CA ALA A 10 13.91 9.68 -0.73
C ALA A 10 13.05 10.05 0.49
N ALA A 11 12.18 9.13 0.91
CA ALA A 11 11.36 9.31 2.10
C ALA A 11 12.21 9.39 3.38
N ALA A 12 13.18 8.49 3.56
CA ALA A 12 14.07 8.52 4.71
C ALA A 12 14.87 9.83 4.78
N ALA A 13 15.37 10.30 3.64
CA ALA A 13 16.08 11.57 3.57
C ALA A 13 15.16 12.76 3.94
N ALA A 14 13.96 12.83 3.37
CA ALA A 14 13.01 13.92 3.62
C ALA A 14 12.46 13.92 5.05
N VAL A 15 12.18 12.74 5.62
CA VAL A 15 11.78 12.62 7.03
C VAL A 15 12.90 13.10 7.95
N ALA A 16 14.16 12.77 7.67
CA ALA A 16 15.29 13.22 8.47
C ALA A 16 15.50 14.75 8.41
N SER A 17 15.28 15.38 7.25
CA SER A 17 15.51 16.82 7.07
C SER A 17 14.31 17.71 7.41
N GLU A 18 13.09 17.28 7.08
CA GLU A 18 11.87 18.09 7.15
C GLU A 18 10.78 17.48 8.04
N GLY A 19 11.00 16.27 8.57
CA GLY A 19 10.03 15.58 9.42
C GLY A 19 8.80 15.03 8.69
N ARG A 20 8.74 15.16 7.35
CA ARG A 20 7.66 14.67 6.48
C ARG A 20 8.15 14.33 5.07
N PHE A 21 7.40 13.48 4.38
CA PHE A 21 7.60 13.17 2.96
C PHE A 21 6.28 13.30 2.20
N THR A 22 6.30 13.76 0.95
CA THR A 22 5.08 13.86 0.13
C THR A 22 5.24 13.03 -1.14
N LEU A 23 4.24 12.20 -1.46
CA LEU A 23 4.26 11.33 -2.62
C LEU A 23 2.98 11.47 -3.46
N GLY A 24 3.15 11.76 -4.75
CA GLY A 24 2.11 11.64 -5.76
C GLY A 24 2.03 10.20 -6.30
N LEU A 25 0.85 9.58 -6.20
CA LEU A 25 0.57 8.27 -6.75
C LEU A 25 -0.14 8.40 -8.10
N SER A 26 0.43 7.76 -9.11
CA SER A 26 -0.19 7.63 -10.43
C SER A 26 -1.06 6.38 -10.51
N GLY A 27 -2.09 6.41 -11.36
CA GLY A 27 -2.90 5.24 -11.69
C GLY A 27 -2.22 4.24 -12.64
N GLY A 28 -3.03 3.35 -13.22
CA GLY A 28 -2.59 2.40 -14.24
C GLY A 28 -1.58 1.35 -13.76
N SER A 29 -0.54 1.10 -14.56
CA SER A 29 0.49 0.07 -14.28
C SER A 29 1.31 0.35 -13.01
N MET A 30 1.36 1.61 -12.57
CA MET A 30 2.08 2.02 -11.36
C MET A 30 1.46 1.46 -10.08
N VAL A 31 0.14 1.24 -10.08
CA VAL A 31 -0.58 0.71 -8.92
C VAL A 31 -0.04 -0.68 -8.55
N GLU A 32 0.08 -1.57 -9.53
CA GLU A 32 0.54 -2.94 -9.28
C GLU A 32 2.01 -2.97 -8.85
N LEU A 33 2.87 -2.19 -9.53
CA LEU A 33 4.28 -2.10 -9.20
C LEU A 33 4.47 -1.59 -7.78
N LEU A 34 3.84 -0.47 -7.40
CA LEU A 34 4.05 0.15 -6.09
C LEU A 34 3.36 -0.66 -4.97
N ALA A 35 2.16 -1.19 -5.18
CA ALA A 35 1.50 -2.02 -4.17
C ALA A 35 2.31 -3.28 -3.82
N ARG A 36 3.01 -3.86 -4.80
CA ARG A 36 3.85 -5.05 -4.59
C ARG A 36 5.23 -4.70 -4.00
N GLU A 37 5.88 -3.66 -4.52
CA GLU A 37 7.31 -3.44 -4.29
C GLU A 37 7.59 -2.42 -3.18
N LEU A 38 6.66 -1.49 -2.90
CA LEU A 38 6.87 -0.45 -1.90
C LEU A 38 6.88 -1.00 -0.46
N PRO A 39 5.99 -1.91 -0.03
CA PRO A 39 6.03 -2.45 1.33
C PRO A 39 7.38 -3.10 1.72
N PRO A 40 7.97 -4.01 0.92
CA PRO A 40 9.28 -4.58 1.27
C PRO A 40 10.41 -3.54 1.20
N ALA A 41 10.34 -2.56 0.29
CA ALA A 41 11.32 -1.47 0.24
C ALA A 41 11.28 -0.61 1.52
N LEU A 42 10.08 -0.27 2.00
CA LEU A 42 9.90 0.46 3.26
C LEU A 42 10.43 -0.33 4.46
N SER A 43 10.15 -1.64 4.52
CA SER A 43 10.69 -2.51 5.57
C SER A 43 12.23 -2.59 5.55
N ALA A 44 12.84 -2.45 4.37
CA ALA A 44 14.29 -2.49 4.20
C ALA A 44 14.99 -1.12 4.40
N THR A 45 14.23 -0.03 4.56
CA THR A 45 14.76 1.33 4.69
C THR A 45 14.29 1.98 6.00
N PRO A 46 15.07 1.82 7.09
CA PRO A 46 14.82 2.53 8.33
C PRO A 46 14.76 4.06 8.12
N GLY A 47 13.89 4.74 8.87
CA GLY A 47 13.70 6.19 8.78
C GLY A 47 12.73 6.65 7.69
N ALA A 48 12.28 5.76 6.79
CA ALA A 48 11.28 6.12 5.79
C ALA A 48 9.91 6.49 6.40
N GLU A 49 9.56 5.98 7.59
CA GLU A 49 8.39 6.35 8.41
C GLU A 49 7.10 6.73 7.63
N PRO A 50 6.35 5.74 7.08
CA PRO A 50 5.12 6.00 6.31
C PRO A 50 4.04 6.81 7.04
N ALA A 51 4.06 6.82 8.38
CA ALA A 51 3.18 7.64 9.20
C ALA A 51 3.41 9.16 9.02
N ARG A 52 4.56 9.56 8.47
CA ARG A 52 4.92 10.95 8.19
C ARG A 52 4.67 11.35 6.74
N TRP A 53 4.01 10.48 5.98
CA TRP A 53 3.79 10.71 4.56
C TRP A 53 2.48 11.44 4.32
N LEU A 54 2.52 12.44 3.46
CA LEU A 54 1.34 12.93 2.76
C LEU A 54 1.27 12.23 1.39
N VAL A 55 0.19 11.51 1.14
CA VAL A 55 -0.01 10.81 -0.13
C VAL A 55 -1.20 11.43 -0.86
N ALA A 56 -0.99 11.77 -2.13
CA ALA A 56 -2.03 12.31 -3.01
C ALA A 56 -2.03 11.55 -4.34
N PHE A 57 -3.15 11.56 -5.06
CA PHE A 57 -3.19 11.04 -6.43
C PHE A 57 -2.86 12.17 -7.42
N CYS A 58 -2.07 11.86 -8.44
CA CYS A 58 -1.76 12.80 -9.52
C CYS A 58 -3.03 13.18 -10.30
N ASP A 59 -3.90 12.19 -10.49
CA ASP A 59 -5.23 12.31 -11.08
C ASP A 59 -6.14 11.19 -10.53
N GLU A 60 -7.45 11.40 -10.58
CA GLU A 60 -8.43 10.38 -10.20
C GLU A 60 -9.70 10.55 -11.04
N ARG A 61 -10.36 9.44 -11.35
CA ARG A 61 -11.67 9.45 -12.02
C ARG A 61 -12.76 9.70 -10.99
N LEU A 62 -13.70 10.59 -11.34
CA LEU A 62 -14.88 10.85 -10.51
C LEU A 62 -15.90 9.71 -10.64
N VAL A 63 -15.58 8.58 -10.01
CA VAL A 63 -16.38 7.35 -10.00
C VAL A 63 -16.36 6.73 -8.60
N PRO A 64 -17.30 5.83 -8.27
CA PRO A 64 -17.26 5.11 -7.00
C PRO A 64 -15.94 4.32 -6.81
N PRO A 65 -15.46 4.12 -5.57
CA PRO A 65 -14.21 3.40 -5.29
C PRO A 65 -14.15 1.95 -5.79
N GLU A 66 -15.30 1.31 -6.02
CA GLU A 66 -15.39 -0.07 -6.53
C GLU A 66 -15.32 -0.14 -8.06
N HIS A 67 -15.39 1.01 -8.74
CA HIS A 67 -15.32 1.10 -10.18
C HIS A 67 -13.92 0.69 -10.68
N PRO A 68 -13.79 -0.06 -11.78
CA PRO A 68 -12.50 -0.52 -12.32
C PRO A 68 -11.51 0.61 -12.63
N ASP A 69 -12.02 1.80 -12.97
CA ASP A 69 -11.21 2.98 -13.28
C ASP A 69 -10.81 3.82 -12.04
N SER A 70 -11.24 3.44 -10.83
CA SER A 70 -10.83 4.14 -9.60
C SER A 70 -9.39 3.79 -9.24
N THR A 71 -8.49 4.79 -9.27
CA THR A 71 -7.09 4.61 -8.85
C THR A 71 -7.01 4.30 -7.35
N TYR A 72 -7.80 5.00 -6.53
CA TYR A 72 -7.95 4.73 -5.11
C TYR A 72 -8.44 3.30 -4.86
N GLY A 73 -9.49 2.87 -5.55
CA GLY A 73 -10.01 1.51 -5.49
C GLY A 73 -8.92 0.48 -5.82
N ALA A 74 -8.18 0.75 -6.89
CA ALA A 74 -7.09 -0.09 -7.36
C ALA A 74 -5.96 -0.24 -6.33
N TYR A 75 -5.55 0.84 -5.66
CA TYR A 75 -4.57 0.79 -4.57
C TYR A 75 -5.14 0.08 -3.33
N ARG A 76 -6.37 0.38 -2.93
CA ARG A 76 -7.00 -0.19 -1.73
C ARG A 76 -7.09 -1.71 -1.80
N VAL A 77 -7.53 -2.27 -2.93
CA VAL A 77 -7.64 -3.72 -3.14
C VAL A 77 -6.28 -4.40 -3.11
N ARG A 78 -5.25 -3.80 -3.72
CA ARG A 78 -3.92 -4.42 -3.86
C ARG A 78 -3.08 -4.29 -2.59
N SER A 79 -3.17 -3.17 -1.88
CA SER A 79 -2.48 -2.97 -0.60
C SER A 79 -3.09 -3.79 0.54
N ALA A 80 -4.40 -4.05 0.53
CA ALA A 80 -5.07 -4.87 1.54
C ALA A 80 -4.69 -6.37 1.48
N ARG A 81 -4.19 -6.84 0.33
CA ARG A 81 -3.75 -8.24 0.16
C ARG A 81 -2.40 -8.55 0.82
N GLY A 82 -1.74 -7.54 1.42
CA GLY A 82 -0.46 -7.68 2.13
C GLY A 82 -0.54 -7.70 3.67
N GLY A 83 -1.74 -7.68 4.27
CA GLY A 83 -1.90 -7.86 5.72
C GLY A 83 -1.72 -9.34 6.14
N PRO A 84 -1.38 -9.64 7.42
CA PRO A 84 -1.27 -11.03 7.88
C PRO A 84 -2.57 -11.75 7.58
N GLY A 85 -2.48 -12.79 6.75
CA GLY A 85 -3.64 -13.54 6.28
C GLY A 85 -4.47 -14.03 7.46
N ARG A 86 -5.67 -13.48 7.62
CA ARG A 86 -6.70 -14.16 8.39
C ARG A 86 -7.12 -15.36 7.54
N ALA A 87 -6.56 -16.52 7.84
CA ALA A 87 -7.01 -17.78 7.26
C ALA A 87 -8.55 -17.86 7.42
N PRO A 88 -9.29 -18.32 6.41
CA PRO A 88 -10.71 -18.60 6.60
C PRO A 88 -10.82 -19.60 7.76
N GLY A 89 -11.50 -19.18 8.82
CA GLY A 89 -11.67 -20.01 10.01
C GLY A 89 -12.28 -21.35 9.58
N ARG A 90 -11.64 -22.46 9.97
CA ARG A 90 -12.23 -23.78 9.81
C ARG A 90 -13.66 -23.74 10.37
N PRO A 91 -14.65 -24.33 9.67
CA PRO A 91 -15.96 -24.55 10.29
C PRO A 91 -15.75 -25.36 11.57
N ARG A 92 -16.35 -24.90 12.66
CA ARG A 92 -16.37 -25.63 13.92
C ARG A 92 -17.15 -26.92 13.68
N GLU A 93 -16.47 -28.05 13.69
CA GLU A 93 -17.13 -29.34 13.82
C GLU A 93 -17.84 -29.34 15.19
N GLY A 94 -19.17 -29.36 15.15
CA GLY A 94 -20.00 -29.50 16.34
C GLY A 94 -19.81 -30.89 16.94
N PRO A 95 -20.02 -31.05 18.26
CA PRO A 95 -19.86 -32.35 18.90
C PRO A 95 -20.87 -33.34 18.34
N SER A 96 -20.36 -34.48 17.88
CA SER A 96 -21.14 -35.67 17.55
C SER A 96 -21.96 -36.09 18.77
N GLY A 97 -23.28 -35.99 18.64
CA GLY A 97 -24.23 -36.43 19.65
C GLY A 97 -24.72 -37.86 19.40
N THR A 98 -24.71 -38.63 20.49
CA THR A 98 -25.36 -39.94 20.76
C THR A 98 -24.76 -41.18 20.13
#